data_AF-A0A1Y1MJH5-F1
#
_entry.id   AF-A0A1Y1MJH5-F1
#
_cell.length_a   1.000
_cell.length_b   1.000
_cell.length_c   1.000
_cell.angle_alpha   90.00
_cell.angle_beta   90.00
_cell.angle_gamma   90.00
#
_symmetry.space_group_name_H-M   'P 1'
#
loop_
_entity.id
_entity.type
_entity.pdbx_description
1 polymer ?
#
loop_
_entity_poly.entity_id
_entity_poly.type
_entity_poly.pdbx_seq_one_letter_code
_entity_poly.pdbx_strand_id
1 'polypeptide(L)'
;GAGGGGCSITLLRPDVPRAKLDELEERLDKESYAKFEATLGGDGVGVLWPAILKNGTEEDEEGGMEIDLEKFLNAEGTEGVEKLVGVHGDGGEREGWKFWRVESR
;
A
#
# COMPACT_ATOMS: atom_id res chain seq x y z
N GLY A 1 19.02 -2.67 2.37
CA GLY A 1 18.88 -3.71 1.33
C GLY A 1 20.16 -4.52 1.20
N ALA A 2 20.20 -5.47 0.26
CA ALA A 2 21.34 -6.39 0.04
C ALA A 2 22.63 -5.73 -0.49
N GLY A 3 22.53 -4.51 -1.04
CA GLY A 3 23.65 -3.79 -1.66
C GLY A 3 23.91 -4.23 -3.11
N GLY A 4 24.90 -3.60 -3.76
CA GLY A 4 25.32 -3.92 -5.14
C GLY A 4 24.45 -3.30 -6.25
N GLY A 5 23.49 -2.44 -5.89
CA GLY A 5 22.55 -1.80 -6.80
C GLY A 5 21.16 -1.66 -6.17
N GLY A 6 20.17 -1.25 -6.98
CA GLY A 6 18.76 -1.18 -6.57
C GLY A 6 18.36 0.18 -6.01
N CYS A 7 17.68 0.17 -4.87
CA CYS A 7 17.09 1.37 -4.26
C CYS A 7 18.06 2.06 -3.27
N SER A 8 17.98 3.38 -3.20
CA SER A 8 18.59 4.19 -2.14
C SER A 8 17.51 4.90 -1.33
N ILE A 9 17.77 5.10 -0.02
CA ILE A 9 16.88 5.86 0.86
C ILE A 9 17.62 7.12 1.28
N THR A 10 16.99 8.27 1.07
CA THR A 10 17.50 9.57 1.52
C THR A 10 16.59 10.10 2.62
N LEU A 11 17.13 10.34 3.82
CA LEU A 11 16.37 10.94 4.91
C LEU A 11 16.32 12.45 4.73
N LEU A 12 15.11 13.00 4.72
CA LEU A 12 14.86 14.44 4.65
C LEU A 12 14.79 15.00 6.07
N ARG A 13 15.59 16.05 6.35
CA ARG A 13 15.41 16.82 7.58
C ARG A 13 14.19 17.73 7.42
N PRO A 14 13.38 17.96 8.47
CA PRO A 14 12.13 18.75 8.38
C PRO A 14 12.29 20.11 7.70
N ASP A 15 13.38 20.84 8.00
CA ASP A 15 13.61 22.19 7.50
C ASP A 15 14.67 22.26 6.39
N VAL A 16 14.78 21.20 5.58
CA VAL A 16 15.70 21.20 4.45
C VAL A 16 15.28 22.28 3.42
N PRO A 17 16.18 23.19 3.01
CA PRO A 17 15.84 24.20 2.00
C PRO A 17 15.46 23.56 0.67
N ARG A 18 14.38 24.02 0.04
CA ARG A 18 13.89 23.48 -1.24
C ARG A 18 14.96 23.46 -2.34
N ALA A 19 15.79 24.50 -2.41
CA ALA A 19 16.88 24.57 -3.39
C ALA A 19 17.88 23.38 -3.30
N LYS A 20 18.09 22.84 -2.09
CA LYS A 20 18.94 21.64 -1.92
C LYS A 20 18.25 20.36 -2.39
N LEU A 21 16.92 20.30 -2.27
CA LEU A 21 16.13 19.19 -2.81
C LEU A 21 16.13 19.24 -4.34
N ASP A 22 15.95 20.42 -4.93
CA ASP A 22 15.98 20.60 -6.38
C ASP A 22 17.32 20.15 -6.98
N GLU A 23 18.46 20.53 -6.36
CA GLU A 23 19.79 20.09 -6.80
C GLU A 23 19.96 18.56 -6.71
N LEU A 24 19.45 17.94 -5.64
CA LEU A 24 19.48 16.49 -5.48
C LEU A 24 18.60 15.81 -6.55
N GLU A 25 17.39 16.31 -6.75
CA GLU A 25 16.42 15.80 -7.71
C GLU A 25 16.97 15.83 -9.14
N GLU A 26 17.63 16.93 -9.54
CA GLU A 26 18.28 17.07 -10.85
C GLU A 26 19.40 16.03 -11.06
N ARG A 27 20.22 15.81 -10.02
CA ARG A 27 21.30 14.83 -10.07
C ARG A 27 20.78 13.40 -10.21
N LEU A 28 19.74 13.05 -9.46
CA LEU A 28 19.11 11.73 -9.54
C LEU A 28 18.49 11.48 -10.91
N ASP A 29 17.84 12.49 -11.51
CA ASP A 29 17.27 12.38 -12.85
C ASP A 29 18.36 12.20 -13.91
N LYS A 30 19.48 12.93 -13.80
CA LYS A 30 20.63 12.78 -14.69
C LYS A 30 21.25 11.38 -14.63
N GLU A 31 21.20 10.75 -13.47
CA GLU A 31 21.64 9.38 -13.25
C GLU A 31 20.54 8.33 -13.54
N SER A 32 19.37 8.76 -14.04
CA SER A 32 18.23 7.92 -14.40
C SER A 32 17.62 7.12 -13.23
N TYR A 33 17.67 7.68 -12.01
CA TYR A 33 16.94 7.11 -10.87
C TYR A 33 15.46 7.47 -10.92
N ALA A 34 14.61 6.50 -10.60
CA ALA A 34 13.20 6.77 -10.28
C ALA A 34 13.08 7.26 -8.83
N LYS A 35 12.40 8.38 -8.63
CA LYS A 35 12.19 9.01 -7.32
C LYS A 35 10.80 8.71 -6.78
N PHE A 36 10.73 8.43 -5.48
CA PHE A 36 9.48 8.26 -4.74
C PHE A 36 9.61 8.97 -3.40
N GLU A 37 8.60 9.75 -3.04
CA GLU A 37 8.48 10.33 -1.70
C GLU A 37 7.63 9.39 -0.83
N ALA A 38 8.15 9.05 0.34
CA ALA A 38 7.49 8.16 1.28
C ALA A 38 7.84 8.57 2.72
N THR A 39 6.94 8.23 3.64
CA THR A 39 7.17 8.35 5.09
C THR A 39 7.65 7.01 5.64
N LEU A 40 8.67 7.02 6.50
CA LEU A 40 9.14 5.83 7.20
C LEU A 40 8.50 5.74 8.59
N GLY A 41 8.20 4.52 9.03
CA GLY A 41 7.61 4.27 10.35
C GLY A 41 6.10 4.50 10.42
N GLY A 42 5.37 4.21 9.33
CA GLY A 42 3.90 4.23 9.36
C GLY A 42 3.30 3.20 10.32
N ASP A 43 2.02 3.37 10.66
CA ASP A 43 1.31 2.65 11.71
C ASP A 43 1.08 1.14 11.44
N GLY A 44 1.47 0.65 10.26
CA GLY A 44 1.32 -0.74 9.85
C GLY A 44 0.05 -0.97 9.04
N VAL A 45 -0.76 -1.96 9.43
CA VAL A 45 -1.99 -2.32 8.71
C VAL A 45 -3.09 -1.31 9.04
N GLY A 46 -3.73 -0.76 8.01
CA GLY A 46 -4.85 0.17 8.14
C GLY A 46 -5.96 -0.16 7.16
N VAL A 47 -7.19 0.18 7.54
CA VAL A 47 -8.38 0.08 6.71
C VAL A 47 -8.78 1.51 6.31
N LEU A 48 -8.83 1.80 5.01
CA LEU A 48 -9.24 3.11 4.51
C LEU A 48 -10.75 3.27 4.66
N TRP A 49 -11.18 4.28 5.43
CA TRP A 49 -12.59 4.57 5.65
C TRP A 49 -13.15 5.56 4.61
N PRO A 50 -14.38 5.35 4.09
CA PRO A 50 -15.23 4.18 4.30
C PRO A 50 -14.75 2.99 3.47
N ALA A 51 -14.61 1.82 4.12
CA ALA A 51 -14.09 0.62 3.46
C ALA A 51 -15.22 -0.13 2.76
N ILE A 52 -15.80 0.51 1.75
CA ILE A 52 -16.87 -0.07 0.94
C ILE A 52 -16.21 -0.79 -0.24
N LEU A 53 -16.29 -2.11 -0.25
CA LEU A 53 -15.81 -2.93 -1.35
C LEU A 53 -16.96 -3.40 -2.23
N LYS A 54 -16.75 -3.29 -3.53
CA LYS A 54 -17.63 -3.84 -4.55
C LYS A 54 -17.03 -5.16 -5.04
N ASN A 55 -17.61 -6.27 -4.60
CA ASN A 55 -17.09 -7.62 -4.75
C ASN A 55 -17.87 -8.46 -5.79
N GLY A 56 -18.62 -7.84 -6.68
CA GLY A 56 -19.46 -8.47 -7.69
C GLY A 56 -20.58 -9.33 -7.09
N THR A 57 -20.97 -9.09 -5.85
CA THR A 57 -22.10 -9.75 -5.19
C THR A 57 -23.38 -8.95 -5.40
N GLU A 58 -24.55 -9.50 -5.07
CA GLU A 58 -25.82 -8.77 -5.12
C GLU A 58 -25.78 -7.48 -4.28
N GLU A 59 -24.98 -7.48 -3.21
CA GLU A 59 -24.75 -6.33 -2.31
C GLU A 59 -24.06 -5.15 -3.02
N ASP A 60 -23.37 -5.37 -4.15
CA ASP A 60 -22.76 -4.29 -4.93
C ASP A 60 -23.81 -3.38 -5.58
N GLU A 61 -24.96 -3.95 -5.96
CA GLU A 61 -26.09 -3.20 -6.52
C GLU A 61 -26.75 -2.31 -5.46
N GLU A 62 -26.57 -2.64 -4.19
CA GLU A 62 -27.07 -1.89 -3.02
C GLU A 62 -26.03 -0.93 -2.43
N GLY A 63 -24.80 -0.87 -2.97
CA GLY A 63 -23.76 0.07 -2.57
C GLY A 63 -22.40 -0.54 -2.29
N GLY A 64 -22.30 -1.87 -2.19
CA GLY A 64 -21.09 -2.61 -1.81
C GLY A 64 -21.06 -2.99 -0.33
N MET A 65 -20.21 -3.96 0.02
CA MET A 65 -20.03 -4.41 1.40
C MET A 65 -19.14 -3.45 2.17
N GLU A 66 -19.66 -2.90 3.27
CA GLU A 66 -18.86 -2.13 4.22
C GLU A 66 -18.05 -3.06 5.13
N ILE A 67 -16.74 -2.85 5.18
CA ILE A 67 -15.81 -3.52 6.10
C ILE A 67 -15.59 -2.61 7.30
N ASP A 68 -16.37 -2.85 8.36
CA ASP A 68 -16.14 -2.23 9.65
C ASP A 68 -15.05 -2.98 10.45
N LEU A 69 -14.63 -2.35 11.56
CA LEU A 69 -13.60 -2.90 12.46
C LEU A 69 -13.99 -4.27 13.02
N GLU A 70 -15.27 -4.48 13.35
CA GLU A 70 -15.74 -5.71 13.97
C GLU A 70 -15.66 -6.89 12.98
N LYS A 71 -16.09 -6.69 11.74
CA LYS A 71 -15.95 -7.68 10.65
C LYS A 71 -14.49 -8.05 10.42
N PHE A 72 -13.59 -7.06 10.42
CA PHE A 72 -12.15 -7.31 10.22
C PHE A 72 -11.54 -8.08 11.40
N LEU A 73 -11.85 -7.73 12.65
CA LEU A 73 -11.33 -8.42 13.84
C LEU A 73 -11.88 -9.84 14.01
N ASN A 74 -13.10 -10.09 13.53
CA ASN A 74 -13.75 -11.41 13.59
C ASN A 74 -13.40 -12.31 12.38
N ALA A 75 -12.63 -11.82 11.41
CA ALA A 75 -12.20 -12.63 10.29
C ALA A 75 -11.22 -13.73 10.77
N GLU A 76 -11.56 -15.00 10.52
CA GLU A 76 -10.74 -16.13 10.95
C GLU A 76 -9.50 -16.29 10.07
N GLY A 77 -8.36 -15.89 10.63
CA GLY A 77 -7.05 -16.05 9.98
C GLY A 77 -6.91 -15.25 8.68
N THR A 78 -5.81 -15.51 7.97
CA THR A 78 -5.49 -14.78 6.73
C THR A 78 -6.53 -15.00 5.63
N GLU A 79 -7.05 -16.23 5.50
CA GLU A 79 -8.04 -16.58 4.48
C GLU A 79 -9.38 -15.85 4.70
N GLY A 80 -9.83 -15.75 5.95
CA GLY A 80 -11.03 -14.98 6.31
C GLY A 80 -10.89 -13.50 5.96
N VAL A 81 -9.72 -12.91 6.23
CA VAL A 81 -9.42 -11.52 5.88
C VAL A 81 -9.40 -11.34 4.36
N GLU A 82 -8.72 -12.22 3.63
CA GLU A 82 -8.63 -12.17 2.16
C GLU A 82 -10.01 -12.26 1.48
N LYS A 83 -10.90 -13.10 2.01
CA LYS A 83 -12.28 -13.22 1.53
C LYS A 83 -13.10 -11.96 1.82
N LEU A 84 -12.95 -11.40 3.03
CA LEU A 84 -13.63 -10.17 3.44
C LEU A 84 -13.20 -8.97 2.59
N VAL A 85 -11.89 -8.84 2.36
CA VAL A 85 -11.29 -7.72 1.60
C VAL A 85 -11.24 -7.95 0.09
N GLY A 86 -11.84 -9.05 -0.41
CA GLY A 86 -12.02 -9.29 -1.84
C GLY A 86 -10.73 -9.56 -2.63
N VAL A 87 -9.67 -10.08 -2.01
CA VAL A 87 -8.38 -10.37 -2.68
C VAL A 87 -8.56 -11.43 -3.76
N HIS A 88 -9.37 -12.44 -3.49
CA HIS A 88 -9.73 -13.51 -4.40
C HIS A 88 -11.24 -13.51 -4.60
N GLY A 89 -11.70 -13.24 -5.83
CA GLY A 89 -13.10 -13.48 -6.23
C GLY A 89 -13.21 -14.63 -7.23
N ASP A 90 -14.44 -14.99 -7.60
CA ASP A 90 -14.73 -16.04 -8.59
C ASP A 90 -14.09 -15.80 -9.99
N GLY A 91 -13.48 -14.62 -10.22
CA GLY A 91 -12.80 -14.24 -11.45
C GLY A 91 -11.33 -13.80 -11.31
N GLY A 92 -10.68 -13.97 -10.15
CA GLY A 92 -9.24 -13.65 -9.95
C GLY A 92 -8.93 -12.53 -8.93
N GLU A 93 -7.70 -11.98 -9.02
CA GLU A 93 -7.20 -10.87 -8.18
C GLU A 93 -7.98 -9.57 -8.44
N ARG A 94 -8.36 -8.85 -7.38
CA ARG A 94 -9.12 -7.59 -7.46
C ARG A 94 -8.36 -6.41 -6.85
N GLU A 95 -8.65 -5.18 -7.31
CA GLU A 95 -7.82 -3.99 -7.07
C GLU A 95 -7.81 -3.45 -5.62
N GLY A 96 -8.72 -3.89 -4.75
CA GLY A 96 -9.03 -3.22 -3.48
C GLY A 96 -7.99 -3.35 -2.36
N TRP A 97 -7.27 -4.48 -2.30
CA TRP A 97 -6.32 -4.77 -1.22
C TRP A 97 -4.99 -5.28 -1.77
N LYS A 98 -3.87 -4.71 -1.31
CA LYS A 98 -2.52 -5.07 -1.78
C LYS A 98 -1.65 -5.54 -0.62
N PHE A 99 -1.05 -6.72 -0.77
CA PHE A 99 -0.07 -7.24 0.19
C PHE A 99 1.33 -6.81 -0.20
N TRP A 100 2.07 -6.24 0.75
CA TRP A 100 3.51 -6.10 0.63
C TRP A 100 4.16 -7.29 1.33
N ARG A 101 4.47 -8.35 0.57
CA ARG A 101 5.33 -9.43 1.07
C ARG A 101 6.79 -9.03 0.85
N VAL A 102 7.58 -8.98 1.91
CA VAL A 102 9.03 -9.05 1.76
C VAL A 102 9.35 -10.53 1.58
N GLU A 103 9.66 -10.97 0.36
CA GLU A 103 10.18 -12.31 0.16
C GLU A 103 11.50 -12.45 0.93
N SER A 104 11.46 -13.15 2.06
CA SER A 104 12.67 -13.61 2.73
C SER A 104 13.01 -15.00 2.22
N ARG A 105 13.77 -15.03 1.11
CA ARG A 105 14.50 -16.17 0.51
C ARG A 105 13.75 -17.43 0.11
#